data_AF-A0A4X1UAT8-F1
#
_entry.id   AF-A0A4X1UAT8-F1
#
_cell.length_a   1.000
_cell.length_b   1.000
_cell.length_c   1.000
_cell.angle_alpha   90.00
_cell.angle_beta   90.00
_cell.angle_gamma   90.00
#
_symmetry.space_group_name_H-M   'P 1'
#
loop_
_entity.id
_entity.type
_entity.pdbx_description
1 polymer ?
#
loop_
_entity_poly.entity_id
_entity_poly.type
_entity_poly.pdbx_seq_one_letter_code
_entity_poly.pdbx_strand_id
1 'polypeptide(L)'
;MSWGCSSHPGFALFLICCWGTLLSSHMAPTSVPSPEEQKGIIKELQASVKKVLKDYVKKEKGVQEQERFQIPCLTFNPQSPHNIESSAILPYLRAIKRSFDNDDDIIDIINHLHKLKFQQGPETTVPVPTNSFEGKSFTLSILKAFSKCLTSDFNSHDPRRGQS
;
A
#
# COMPACT_ATOMS: atom_id res chain seq x y z
N MET A 1 -19.49 65.60 31.21
CA MET A 1 -19.59 64.84 29.94
C MET A 1 -19.69 63.38 30.31
N SER A 2 -20.91 62.87 30.36
CA SER A 2 -21.24 61.47 30.62
C SER A 2 -22.03 60.97 29.42
N TRP A 3 -21.80 59.72 29.03
CA TRP A 3 -22.84 58.71 28.83
C TRP A 3 -22.15 57.34 28.71
N GLY A 4 -22.54 56.42 29.59
CA GLY A 4 -22.24 55.00 29.48
C GLY A 4 -23.39 54.29 28.77
N CYS A 5 -23.06 53.35 27.89
CA CYS A 5 -24.01 52.41 27.29
C CYS A 5 -24.11 51.15 28.14
N SER A 6 -25.33 50.73 28.44
CA SER A 6 -25.67 49.49 29.14
C SER A 6 -26.20 48.43 28.17
N SER A 7 -25.89 47.17 28.49
CA SER A 7 -25.97 45.95 27.69
C SER A 7 -27.39 45.44 27.38
N HIS A 8 -27.57 44.77 26.23
CA HIS A 8 -28.76 43.96 25.90
C HIS A 8 -28.39 42.47 25.78
N PRO A 9 -29.08 41.54 26.46
CA PRO A 9 -28.96 40.09 26.26
C PRO A 9 -30.15 39.55 25.45
N GLY A 10 -29.94 38.54 24.60
CA GLY A 10 -31.06 37.85 23.95
C GLY A 10 -30.79 37.00 22.71
N PHE A 11 -29.54 36.68 22.38
CA PHE A 11 -29.20 35.63 21.41
C PHE A 11 -29.40 34.24 22.07
N ALA A 12 -30.61 33.69 22.07
CA ALA A 12 -30.88 32.41 22.75
C ALA A 12 -31.82 31.44 22.02
N LEU A 13 -32.14 31.64 20.74
CA LEU A 13 -33.01 30.71 19.99
C LEU A 13 -32.46 30.35 18.60
N PHE A 14 -31.15 30.15 18.48
CA PHE A 14 -30.51 29.62 17.27
C PHE A 14 -29.60 28.41 17.55
N LEU A 15 -29.85 27.68 18.64
CA LEU A 15 -29.02 26.56 19.10
C LEU A 15 -29.74 25.20 19.14
N ILE A 16 -30.73 24.95 18.28
CA ILE A 16 -31.36 23.61 18.19
C ILE A 16 -31.65 23.26 16.73
N CYS A 17 -30.60 23.03 15.92
CA CYS A 17 -30.74 22.30 14.64
C CYS A 17 -29.46 21.56 14.20
N CYS A 18 -28.48 21.37 15.08
CA CYS A 18 -27.18 20.77 14.70
C CYS A 18 -26.87 19.43 15.40
N TRP A 19 -27.86 18.80 16.04
CA TRP A 19 -27.70 17.47 16.66
C TRP A 19 -28.32 16.32 15.86
N GLY A 20 -28.49 16.50 14.55
CA GLY A 20 -29.08 15.48 13.67
C GLY A 20 -28.09 14.57 12.92
N THR A 21 -26.78 14.69 13.13
CA THR A 21 -25.80 13.95 12.29
C THR A 21 -24.63 13.32 13.05
N LEU A 22 -24.81 13.05 14.35
CA LEU A 22 -23.78 12.42 15.18
C LEU A 22 -24.23 11.03 15.62
N LEU A 23 -24.18 10.06 14.71
CA LEU A 23 -23.87 8.63 14.94
C LEU A 23 -24.21 7.80 13.69
N SER A 24 -23.56 8.11 12.57
CA SER A 24 -23.27 7.06 11.57
C SER A 24 -21.80 7.15 11.19
N SER A 25 -20.96 7.09 12.22
CA SER A 25 -19.60 6.63 12.04
C SER A 25 -19.72 5.12 11.80
N HIS A 26 -19.82 4.70 10.55
CA HIS A 26 -19.32 3.38 10.22
C HIS A 26 -17.85 3.39 10.65
N MET A 27 -17.57 2.91 11.86
CA MET A 27 -16.26 2.37 12.16
C MET A 27 -16.08 1.27 11.11
N ALA A 28 -15.35 1.58 10.04
CA ALA A 28 -14.89 0.57 9.12
C ALA A 28 -14.21 -0.49 9.98
N PRO A 29 -14.64 -1.76 9.94
CA PRO A 29 -14.09 -2.77 10.81
C PRO A 29 -12.57 -2.77 10.68
N THR A 30 -11.90 -2.43 11.77
CA THR A 30 -10.44 -2.57 11.90
C THR A 30 -10.03 -4.04 12.00
N SER A 31 -10.94 -4.99 11.74
CA SER A 31 -10.67 -6.41 11.65
C SER A 31 -9.64 -6.72 10.56
N VAL A 32 -8.68 -7.58 10.88
CA VAL A 32 -7.82 -8.24 9.89
C VAL A 32 -8.72 -8.91 8.85
N PRO A 33 -8.44 -8.78 7.53
CA PRO A 33 -9.26 -9.43 6.51
C PRO A 33 -9.27 -10.94 6.75
N SER A 34 -10.41 -11.57 6.52
CA SER A 34 -10.53 -13.04 6.55
C SER A 34 -9.60 -13.69 5.53
N PRO A 35 -9.25 -14.98 5.68
CA PRO A 35 -8.36 -15.67 4.73
C PRO A 35 -8.85 -15.61 3.27
N GLU A 36 -10.17 -15.63 3.03
CA GLU A 36 -10.74 -15.52 1.68
C GLU A 36 -10.58 -14.11 1.12
N GLU A 37 -10.82 -13.08 1.92
CA GLU A 37 -10.58 -11.68 1.55
C GLU A 37 -9.09 -11.43 1.28
N GLN A 38 -8.20 -11.95 2.12
CA GLN A 38 -6.75 -11.87 1.90
C GLN A 38 -6.37 -12.48 0.55
N LYS A 39 -6.89 -13.67 0.23
CA LYS A 39 -6.67 -14.33 -1.07
C LYS A 39 -7.17 -13.48 -2.23
N GLY A 40 -8.33 -12.83 -2.08
CA GLY A 40 -8.85 -11.87 -3.06
C GLY A 40 -7.89 -10.70 -3.29
N ILE A 41 -7.48 -10.04 -2.20
CA ILE A 41 -6.56 -8.90 -2.25
C ILE A 41 -5.20 -9.28 -2.85
N ILE A 42 -4.67 -10.47 -2.53
CA ILE A 42 -3.41 -10.97 -3.11
C ILE A 42 -3.54 -11.17 -4.62
N LYS A 43 -4.67 -11.70 -5.12
CA LYS A 43 -4.91 -11.85 -6.55
C LYS A 43 -4.97 -10.51 -7.27
N GLU A 44 -5.67 -9.53 -6.69
CA GLU A 44 -5.72 -8.15 -7.21
C GLU A 44 -4.31 -7.55 -7.25
N LEU A 45 -3.56 -7.66 -6.15
CA LEU A 45 -2.18 -7.21 -6.05
C LEU A 45 -1.28 -7.86 -7.11
N GLN A 46 -1.38 -9.18 -7.31
CA GLN A 46 -0.66 -9.90 -8.36
C GLN A 46 -1.00 -9.35 -9.76
N ALA A 47 -2.28 -9.08 -10.04
CA ALA A 47 -2.71 -8.55 -11.31
C ALA A 47 -2.18 -7.12 -11.54
N SER A 48 -2.29 -6.24 -10.54
CA SER A 48 -1.77 -4.87 -10.59
C SER A 48 -0.27 -4.84 -10.83
N VAL A 49 0.52 -5.61 -10.06
CA VAL A 49 1.98 -5.66 -10.23
C VAL A 49 2.38 -6.17 -11.60
N LYS A 50 1.71 -7.21 -12.13
CA LYS A 50 1.97 -7.73 -13.48
C LYS A 50 1.68 -6.70 -14.56
N LYS A 51 0.56 -5.96 -14.43
CA LYS A 51 0.20 -4.87 -15.35
C LYS A 51 1.29 -3.80 -15.33
N VAL A 52 1.62 -3.26 -14.15
CA VAL A 52 2.65 -2.22 -13.98
C VAL A 52 3.99 -2.64 -14.52
N LEU A 53 4.43 -3.86 -14.21
CA LEU A 53 5.69 -4.40 -14.72
C LEU A 53 5.69 -4.49 -16.25
N LYS A 54 4.61 -4.97 -16.85
CA LYS A 54 4.48 -5.07 -18.31
C LYS A 54 4.53 -3.69 -18.98
N ASP A 55 3.80 -2.72 -18.43
CA ASP A 55 3.74 -1.37 -18.97
C ASP A 55 5.09 -0.66 -18.82
N TYR A 56 5.77 -0.85 -17.68
CA TYR A 56 7.10 -0.33 -17.44
C TYR A 56 8.14 -0.91 -18.42
N VAL A 57 8.16 -2.24 -18.63
CA VAL A 57 9.06 -2.89 -19.60
C VAL A 57 8.81 -2.40 -21.03
N LYS A 58 7.55 -2.12 -21.37
CA LYS A 58 7.18 -1.58 -22.69
C LYS A 58 7.66 -0.14 -22.88
N LYS A 59 7.59 0.69 -21.81
CA LYS A 59 8.04 2.08 -21.81
C LYS A 59 9.58 2.17 -21.83
N GLU A 60 10.23 1.43 -20.95
CA GLU A 60 11.68 1.50 -20.72
C GLU A 60 12.44 0.39 -21.47
N LYS A 61 12.24 0.33 -22.79
CA LYS A 61 12.88 -0.69 -23.64
C LYS A 61 14.41 -0.61 -23.53
N GLY A 62 15.03 -1.78 -23.39
CA GLY A 62 16.49 -1.92 -23.30
C GLY A 62 17.07 -1.73 -21.89
N VAL A 63 16.25 -1.33 -20.90
CA VAL A 63 16.67 -1.35 -19.50
C VAL A 63 16.75 -2.78 -19.01
N GLN A 64 17.88 -3.13 -18.40
CA GLN A 64 18.11 -4.44 -17.80
C GLN A 64 17.91 -4.39 -16.30
N GLU A 65 17.49 -5.52 -15.74
CA GLU A 65 17.48 -5.71 -14.29
C GLU A 65 18.91 -5.77 -13.78
N GLN A 66 19.11 -5.34 -12.54
CA GLN A 66 20.39 -5.45 -11.86
C GLN A 66 20.22 -6.35 -10.63
N GLU A 67 21.05 -7.38 -10.56
CA GLU A 67 21.03 -8.39 -9.47
C GLU A 67 21.46 -7.82 -8.12
N ARG A 68 22.20 -6.70 -8.12
CA ARG A 68 22.65 -6.03 -6.88
C ARG A 68 21.51 -5.50 -6.01
N PHE A 69 20.31 -5.35 -6.58
CA PHE A 69 19.13 -4.91 -5.84
C PHE A 69 18.42 -6.13 -5.25
N GLN A 70 18.89 -6.55 -4.07
CA GLN A 70 18.17 -7.54 -3.28
C GLN A 70 17.03 -6.86 -2.53
N ILE A 71 15.84 -7.44 -2.61
CA ILE A 71 14.64 -6.90 -1.99
C ILE A 71 14.03 -7.99 -1.14
N PRO A 72 13.66 -7.66 0.10
CA PRO A 72 12.93 -8.60 0.94
C PRO A 72 11.58 -8.94 0.31
N CYS A 73 11.31 -10.24 0.15
CA CYS A 73 9.99 -10.74 -0.24
C CYS A 73 8.98 -10.61 0.91
N LEU A 74 7.70 -10.71 0.57
CA LEU A 74 6.64 -10.88 1.55
C LEU A 74 6.85 -12.23 2.24
N THR A 75 7.13 -12.24 3.54
CA THR A 75 7.19 -13.51 4.28
C THR A 75 5.83 -13.81 4.88
N PHE A 76 5.28 -14.98 4.56
CA PHE A 76 4.07 -15.48 5.20
C PHE A 76 4.48 -16.24 6.48
N ASN A 77 4.04 -15.78 7.64
CA ASN A 77 4.19 -16.49 8.90
C ASN A 77 2.87 -17.21 9.26
N PRO A 78 2.76 -18.53 9.02
CA PRO A 78 1.54 -19.29 9.32
C PRO A 78 1.23 -19.39 10.82
N GLN A 79 2.17 -19.03 11.71
CA GLN A 79 1.98 -19.07 13.16
C GLN A 79 1.49 -17.73 13.74
N SER A 80 1.42 -16.67 12.93
CA SER A 80 0.96 -15.35 13.38
C SER A 80 -0.42 -15.05 12.81
N PRO A 81 -1.40 -14.57 13.62
CA PRO A 81 -2.66 -14.04 13.09
C PRO A 81 -2.46 -12.78 12.22
N HIS A 82 -1.27 -12.15 12.30
CA HIS A 82 -0.75 -11.14 11.39
C HIS A 82 0.26 -11.80 10.45
N ASN A 83 -0.26 -12.62 9.55
CA ASN A 83 0.44 -13.68 8.84
C ASN A 83 1.33 -13.24 7.68
N ILE A 84 1.46 -11.95 7.38
CA ILE A 84 2.34 -11.48 6.30
C ILE A 84 3.19 -10.30 6.80
N GLU A 85 4.51 -10.45 6.72
CA GLU A 85 5.45 -9.35 6.97
C GLU A 85 5.78 -8.67 5.64
N SER A 86 5.16 -7.52 5.38
CA SER A 86 5.44 -6.70 4.19
C SER A 86 6.16 -5.39 4.51
N SER A 87 6.47 -5.15 5.77
CA SER A 87 7.04 -3.88 6.23
C SER A 87 8.26 -3.47 5.40
N ALA A 88 9.06 -4.46 5.03
CA ALA A 88 10.31 -4.26 4.32
C ALA A 88 10.16 -3.95 2.83
N ILE A 89 9.01 -4.24 2.18
CA ILE A 89 8.80 -3.95 0.75
C ILE A 89 8.22 -2.54 0.50
N LEU A 90 7.44 -2.01 1.45
CA LEU A 90 6.78 -0.70 1.30
C LEU A 90 7.75 0.45 1.01
N PRO A 91 8.91 0.56 1.69
CA PRO A 91 9.89 1.60 1.39
C PRO A 91 10.40 1.56 -0.06
N TYR A 92 10.59 0.36 -0.62
CA TYR A 92 11.03 0.21 -2.02
C TYR A 92 9.93 0.63 -3.01
N LEU A 93 8.68 0.26 -2.76
CA LEU A 93 7.55 0.67 -3.60
C LEU A 93 7.34 2.19 -3.57
N ARG A 94 7.50 2.82 -2.40
CA ARG A 94 7.47 4.29 -2.29
C ARG A 94 8.66 4.94 -3.01
N ALA A 95 9.85 4.34 -2.93
CA ALA A 95 11.06 4.85 -3.58
C ALA A 95 10.95 4.89 -5.11
N ILE A 96 10.28 3.90 -5.71
CA ILE A 96 10.09 3.82 -7.17
C ILE A 96 8.90 4.63 -7.68
N LYS A 97 8.04 5.14 -6.79
CA LYS A 97 6.85 5.93 -7.14
C LYS A 97 7.18 7.06 -8.12
N ARG A 98 8.31 7.75 -7.90
CA ARG A 98 8.80 8.85 -8.74
C ARG A 98 9.22 8.46 -10.17
N SER A 99 9.32 7.17 -10.47
CA SER A 99 9.68 6.67 -11.80
C SER A 99 8.50 6.56 -12.76
N PHE A 100 7.29 6.88 -12.30
CA PHE A 100 6.06 6.80 -13.07
C PHE A 100 5.51 8.21 -13.31
N ASP A 101 5.06 8.48 -14.54
CA ASP A 101 4.46 9.77 -14.90
C ASP A 101 3.05 9.90 -14.31
N ASN A 102 2.34 8.77 -14.23
CA ASN A 102 1.13 8.58 -13.44
C ASN A 102 1.43 7.54 -12.36
N ASP A 103 1.34 7.94 -11.09
CA ASP A 103 1.62 7.12 -9.92
C ASP A 103 0.39 6.33 -9.43
N ASP A 104 -0.79 6.50 -10.04
CA ASP A 104 -2.04 5.81 -9.68
C ASP A 104 -1.85 4.29 -9.56
N ASP A 105 -1.22 3.65 -10.54
CA ASP A 105 -1.05 2.20 -10.52
C ASP A 105 -0.13 1.74 -9.37
N ILE A 106 0.88 2.52 -9.00
CA ILE A 106 1.76 2.23 -7.85
C ILE A 106 1.04 2.51 -6.53
N ILE A 107 0.24 3.58 -6.49
CA ILE A 107 -0.62 3.91 -5.34
C ILE A 107 -1.60 2.76 -5.09
N ASP A 108 -2.21 2.20 -6.14
CA ASP A 108 -3.10 1.05 -6.04
C ASP A 108 -2.40 -0.18 -5.49
N ILE A 109 -1.16 -0.46 -5.93
CA ILE A 109 -0.33 -1.54 -5.38
C ILE A 109 -0.07 -1.31 -3.87
N ILE A 110 0.30 -0.09 -3.48
CA ILE A 110 0.52 0.28 -2.08
C ILE A 110 -0.77 0.16 -1.26
N ASN A 111 -1.91 0.54 -1.82
CA ASN A 111 -3.22 0.46 -1.17
C ASN A 111 -3.64 -1.00 -0.95
N HIS A 112 -3.45 -1.88 -1.94
CA HIS A 112 -3.69 -3.32 -1.78
C HIS A 112 -2.81 -3.91 -0.68
N LEU A 113 -1.56 -3.47 -0.57
CA LEU A 113 -0.70 -3.84 0.53
C LEU A 113 -1.26 -3.35 1.89
N HIS A 114 -1.68 -2.09 2.00
CA HIS A 114 -2.28 -1.60 3.24
C HIS A 114 -3.55 -2.38 3.65
N LYS A 115 -4.37 -2.83 2.68
CA LYS A 115 -5.56 -3.66 2.95
C LYS A 115 -5.23 -4.99 3.63
N LEU A 116 -4.04 -5.55 3.38
CA LEU A 116 -3.59 -6.80 4.01
C LEU A 116 -3.16 -6.64 5.48
N LYS A 117 -3.23 -5.41 6.04
CA LYS A 117 -2.98 -5.09 7.47
C LYS A 117 -1.71 -5.73 8.04
N PHE A 118 -0.61 -5.49 7.35
CA PHE A 118 0.70 -5.95 7.78
C PHE A 118 1.17 -5.25 9.05
N GLN A 119 2.01 -5.93 9.82
CA GLN A 119 2.75 -5.26 10.90
C GLN A 119 3.66 -4.20 10.27
N GLN A 120 3.54 -2.96 10.75
CA GLN A 120 4.45 -1.90 10.35
C GLN A 120 5.80 -2.16 11.03
N GLY A 121 6.81 -2.44 10.22
CA GLY A 121 8.20 -2.48 10.66
C GLY A 121 8.81 -1.07 10.62
N PRO A 122 10.05 -0.91 11.11
CA PRO A 122 10.74 0.37 11.05
C PRO A 122 10.86 0.85 9.61
N GLU A 123 10.65 2.15 9.39
CA GLU A 123 10.86 2.74 8.07
C GLU A 123 12.36 2.71 7.73
N THR A 124 12.72 1.85 6.78
CA THR A 124 14.09 1.78 6.27
C THR A 124 14.25 2.76 5.11
N THR A 125 15.25 3.64 5.17
CA THR A 125 15.63 4.48 4.03
C THR A 125 16.26 3.61 2.94
N VAL A 126 15.63 3.57 1.77
CA VAL A 126 16.15 2.85 0.61
C VAL A 126 17.08 3.77 -0.19
N PRO A 127 18.35 3.40 -0.41
CA PRO A 127 19.25 4.18 -1.25
C PRO A 127 18.80 4.08 -2.72
N VAL A 128 18.18 5.14 -3.22
CA VAL A 128 17.70 5.20 -4.60
C VAL A 128 18.78 5.79 -5.50
N PRO A 129 19.11 5.16 -6.65
CA PRO A 129 20.07 5.75 -7.56
C PRO A 129 19.64 7.14 -8.06
N THR A 130 20.61 8.03 -8.17
CA THR A 130 20.43 9.39 -8.70
C THR A 130 20.59 9.43 -10.22
N ASN A 131 21.38 8.52 -10.79
CA ASN A 131 21.52 8.36 -12.23
C ASN A 131 20.19 7.87 -12.85
N SER A 132 19.76 8.51 -13.94
CA SER A 132 18.49 8.18 -14.61
C SER A 132 18.43 6.72 -15.12
N PHE A 133 19.50 6.21 -15.73
CA PHE A 133 19.56 4.83 -16.20
C PHE A 133 19.56 3.84 -15.02
N GLU A 134 20.36 4.09 -13.99
CA GLU A 134 20.37 3.22 -12.81
C GLU A 134 19.04 3.28 -12.05
N GLY A 135 18.39 4.44 -12.00
CA GLY A 135 17.06 4.60 -11.42
C GLY A 135 16.02 3.78 -12.17
N LYS A 136 16.13 3.71 -13.51
CA LYS A 136 15.25 2.87 -14.32
C LYS A 136 15.48 1.38 -14.08
N SER A 137 16.75 0.95 -14.04
CA SER A 137 17.13 -0.42 -13.71
C SER A 137 16.71 -0.81 -12.29
N PHE A 138 16.85 0.10 -11.34
CA PHE A 138 16.39 -0.07 -9.97
C PHE A 138 14.89 -0.33 -9.93
N THR A 139 14.08 0.53 -10.54
CA THR A 139 12.62 0.35 -10.60
C THR A 139 12.22 -0.97 -11.26
N LEU A 140 12.89 -1.36 -12.37
CA LEU A 140 12.65 -2.65 -13.00
C LEU A 140 12.95 -3.83 -12.06
N SER A 141 14.10 -3.79 -11.38
CA SER A 141 14.47 -4.81 -10.39
C SER A 141 13.44 -4.90 -9.26
N ILE A 142 12.94 -3.75 -8.77
CA ILE A 142 11.89 -3.73 -7.74
C ILE A 142 10.63 -4.45 -8.17
N LEU A 143 10.08 -4.06 -9.34
CA LEU A 143 8.84 -4.64 -9.84
C LEU A 143 8.97 -6.13 -10.12
N LYS A 144 10.10 -6.57 -10.70
CA LYS A 144 10.32 -7.98 -11.03
C LYS A 144 10.46 -8.85 -9.78
N ALA A 145 11.30 -8.43 -8.84
CA ALA A 145 11.48 -9.16 -7.59
C ALA A 145 10.15 -9.24 -6.83
N PHE A 146 9.41 -8.14 -6.72
CA PHE A 146 8.11 -8.14 -6.05
C PHE A 146 7.07 -9.06 -6.73
N SER A 147 7.00 -9.03 -8.07
CA SER A 147 6.17 -9.95 -8.86
C SER A 147 6.53 -11.42 -8.62
N LYS A 148 7.83 -11.72 -8.53
CA LYS A 148 8.34 -13.06 -8.22
C LYS A 148 7.93 -13.50 -6.82
N CYS A 149 8.09 -12.66 -5.80
CA CYS A 149 7.67 -12.96 -4.43
C CYS A 149 6.18 -13.34 -4.37
N LEU A 150 5.32 -12.51 -4.96
CA LEU A 150 3.87 -12.75 -5.01
C LEU A 150 3.48 -14.07 -5.70
N THR A 151 4.32 -14.59 -6.60
CA THR A 151 4.07 -15.87 -7.28
C THR A 151 4.62 -17.07 -6.50
N SER A 152 5.68 -16.88 -5.71
CA SER A 152 6.38 -17.94 -4.98
C SER A 152 5.66 -18.30 -3.69
N ASP A 153 5.35 -17.28 -2.89
CA ASP A 153 4.91 -17.45 -1.50
C ASP A 153 3.44 -17.91 -1.41
N PHE A 154 2.61 -17.53 -2.39
CA PHE A 154 1.17 -17.82 -2.37
C PHE A 154 0.74 -19.06 -3.16
N ASN A 155 1.60 -19.57 -4.06
CA ASN A 155 1.33 -20.83 -4.77
C ASN A 155 1.86 -22.06 -4.03
N SER A 156 2.73 -21.88 -3.03
CA SER A 156 3.22 -22.97 -2.17
C SER A 156 2.21 -23.39 -1.09
N HIS A 157 1.14 -22.62 -0.89
CA HIS A 157 0.10 -22.89 0.11
C HIS A 157 -1.20 -23.42 -0.51
N ASP A 158 -1.16 -23.92 -1.75
CA ASP A 158 -2.27 -24.71 -2.31
C ASP A 158 -2.15 -26.17 -1.82
N PRO A 159 -3.01 -26.64 -0.90
CA PRO A 159 -2.96 -28.01 -0.39
C PRO A 159 -3.22 -29.08 -1.46
N ARG A 160 -3.62 -28.71 -2.68
CA ARG A 160 -3.87 -29.68 -3.76
C ARG A 160 -2.63 -30.13 -4.53
N ARG A 161 -1.44 -29.58 -4.25
CA ARG A 161 -0.23 -29.91 -5.04
C ARG A 161 0.61 -31.06 -4.50
N GLY A 162 0.22 -31.68 -3.39
CA GLY A 162 0.95 -32.76 -2.73
C GLY A 162 0.37 -34.18 -2.94
N GLN A 163 -0.50 -34.39 -3.92
CA GLN A 163 -0.98 -35.72 -4.28
C GLN A 163 -0.87 -35.91 -5.80
N SER A 164 0.31 -36.33 -6.25
CA SER A 164 0.48 -37.05 -7.52
C SER A 164 1.59 -38.06 -7.36
#